data_AF-A0A4R8UIT8-F1
#
_entry.id   AF-A0A4R8UIT8-F1
#
_cell.length_a   1.000
_cell.length_b   1.000
_cell.length_c   1.000
_cell.angle_alpha   90.00
_cell.angle_beta   90.00
_cell.angle_gamma   90.00
#
_symmetry.space_group_name_H-M   'P 1'
#
loop_
_entity.id
_entity.type
_entity.pdbx_description
1 polymer ?
#
loop_
_entity_poly.entity_id
_entity_poly.type
_entity_poly.pdbx_seq_one_letter_code
_entity_poly.pdbx_strand_id
1 'polypeptide(L)'
;MSTVPVFVQNGRLDPIAANHLGRALFCFLFEDPERPMNAARFVFLDARAQDFYRDWESTAEQIVAILRTILHTEAGRNPYARALTDLVGELSTRSDQFRTLWASHIVRERRTGIKSIHHPIVGDLDLTYEGMQLAAEPELLLLAYAGVPGSASSDGLQLLAGWVAGKEYPSGAAISVQGNETATGA
;
A
#
# COMPACT_ATOMS: atom_id res chain seq x y z
N MET A 1 -10.40 19.05 -6.18
CA MET A 1 -9.93 17.64 -6.27
C MET A 1 -9.01 17.37 -5.09
N SER A 2 -9.11 16.20 -4.46
CA SER A 2 -8.21 15.85 -3.34
C SER A 2 -6.77 15.72 -3.84
N THR A 3 -5.84 16.41 -3.19
CA THR A 3 -4.39 16.32 -3.45
C THR A 3 -3.70 15.32 -2.52
N VAL A 4 -4.48 14.51 -1.80
CA VAL A 4 -3.99 13.51 -0.86
C VAL A 4 -4.14 12.11 -1.49
N PRO A 5 -3.03 11.47 -1.89
CA PRO A 5 -3.02 10.06 -2.26
C PRO A 5 -3.45 9.20 -1.08
N VAL A 6 -4.40 8.29 -1.31
CA VAL A 6 -4.88 7.36 -0.27
C VAL A 6 -5.06 5.97 -0.86
N PHE A 7 -4.63 4.95 -0.12
CA PHE A 7 -5.04 3.56 -0.37
C PHE A 7 -5.28 2.81 0.94
N VAL A 8 -6.02 1.71 0.84
CA VAL A 8 -6.33 0.79 1.94
C VAL A 8 -5.68 -0.54 1.62
N GLN A 9 -5.04 -1.16 2.62
CA GLN A 9 -4.45 -2.48 2.50
C GLN A 9 -4.85 -3.39 3.66
N ASN A 10 -4.79 -4.70 3.42
CA ASN A 10 -4.95 -5.71 4.48
C ASN A 10 -3.61 -5.95 5.24
N GLY A 11 -3.66 -6.76 6.29
CA GLY A 11 -2.46 -7.12 7.09
C GLY A 11 -1.33 -7.82 6.33
N ARG A 12 -1.59 -8.36 5.13
CA ARG A 12 -0.58 -8.98 4.26
C ARG A 12 0.03 -8.00 3.25
N LEU A 13 -0.38 -6.73 3.31
CA LEU A 13 0.03 -5.66 2.41
C LEU A 13 -0.56 -5.77 1.00
N ASP A 14 -1.73 -6.41 0.87
CA ASP A 14 -2.50 -6.37 -0.37
C ASP A 14 -3.31 -5.07 -0.41
N PRO A 15 -3.12 -4.17 -1.39
CA PRO A 15 -4.00 -3.02 -1.58
C PRO A 15 -5.39 -3.48 -2.02
N ILE A 16 -6.42 -3.11 -1.26
CA ILE A 16 -7.81 -3.48 -1.54
C ILE A 16 -8.63 -2.34 -2.16
N ALA A 17 -8.25 -1.09 -1.89
CA ALA A 17 -8.91 0.10 -2.42
C ALA A 17 -7.92 1.27 -2.51
N ALA A 18 -8.15 2.21 -3.43
CA ALA A 18 -7.36 3.42 -3.56
C ALA A 18 -8.14 4.49 -4.30
N ASN A 19 -7.93 5.76 -3.94
CA ASN A 19 -8.39 6.87 -4.77
C ASN A 19 -7.51 6.98 -6.04
N HIS A 20 -7.97 7.73 -7.04
CA HIS A 20 -7.23 7.83 -8.31
C HIS A 20 -5.79 8.33 -8.13
N LEU A 21 -5.58 9.26 -7.19
CA LEU A 21 -4.25 9.79 -6.91
C LEU A 21 -3.35 8.76 -6.21
N GLY A 22 -3.88 7.91 -5.34
CA GLY A 22 -3.16 6.81 -4.71
C GLY A 22 -2.74 5.74 -5.71
N ARG A 23 -3.62 5.43 -6.68
CA ARG A 23 -3.28 4.55 -7.81
C ARG A 23 -2.18 5.13 -8.67
N ALA A 24 -2.25 6.43 -8.95
CA ALA A 24 -1.22 7.11 -9.72
C ALA A 24 0.12 7.15 -8.98
N LEU A 25 0.09 7.49 -7.69
CA LEU A 25 1.30 7.57 -6.86
C LEU A 25 2.07 6.23 -6.82
N PHE A 26 1.36 5.12 -6.65
CA PHE A 26 1.93 3.78 -6.66
C PHE A 26 1.68 3.07 -7.99
N CYS A 27 1.88 3.77 -9.11
CA CYS A 27 1.56 3.30 -10.45
C CYS A 27 2.03 1.87 -10.73
N PHE A 28 3.30 1.54 -10.47
CA PHE A 28 3.83 0.20 -10.73
C PHE A 28 3.17 -0.91 -9.92
N LEU A 29 2.79 -0.63 -8.67
CA LEU A 29 2.04 -1.58 -7.83
C LEU A 29 0.65 -1.85 -8.39
N PHE A 30 -0.01 -0.83 -8.96
CA PHE A 30 -1.36 -0.94 -9.50
C PHE A 30 -1.41 -1.41 -10.96
N GLU A 31 -0.30 -1.28 -11.70
CA GLU A 31 -0.12 -1.78 -13.07
C GLU A 31 0.18 -3.29 -13.11
N ASP A 32 0.65 -3.88 -12.01
CA ASP A 32 0.97 -5.31 -11.94
C ASP A 32 -0.27 -6.16 -12.31
N PRO A 33 -0.18 -7.01 -13.36
CA PRO A 33 -1.26 -7.91 -13.73
C PRO A 33 -1.40 -9.08 -12.74
N GLU A 34 -0.37 -9.42 -11.96
CA GLU A 34 -0.45 -10.48 -10.96
C GLU A 34 -1.42 -10.08 -9.84
N ARG A 35 -2.34 -10.99 -9.51
CA ARG A 35 -3.36 -10.79 -8.47
C ARG A 35 -3.22 -11.88 -7.40
N PRO A 36 -3.39 -11.54 -6.12
CA PRO A 36 -3.61 -10.19 -5.60
C PRO A 36 -2.36 -9.31 -5.71
N MET A 37 -2.56 -8.01 -5.98
CA MET A 37 -1.48 -7.02 -5.84
C MET A 37 -0.94 -7.09 -4.42
N ASN A 38 0.37 -7.02 -4.25
CA ASN A 38 0.98 -7.10 -2.94
C ASN A 38 2.22 -6.20 -2.87
N ALA A 39 2.26 -5.29 -1.90
CA ALA A 39 3.36 -4.34 -1.77
C ALA A 39 4.69 -5.02 -1.43
N ALA A 40 4.68 -6.16 -0.71
CA ALA A 40 5.89 -6.92 -0.44
C ALA A 40 6.42 -7.61 -1.70
N ARG A 41 5.55 -8.19 -2.54
CA ARG A 41 5.96 -8.71 -3.84
C ARG A 41 6.58 -7.62 -4.71
N PHE A 42 5.94 -6.45 -4.80
CA PHE A 42 6.52 -5.32 -5.53
C PHE A 42 7.91 -4.98 -5.00
N VAL A 43 8.07 -4.79 -3.68
CA VAL A 43 9.36 -4.39 -3.10
C VAL A 43 10.48 -5.42 -3.30
N PHE A 44 10.17 -6.71 -3.20
CA PHE A 44 11.20 -7.76 -3.18
C PHE A 44 11.37 -8.54 -4.48
N LEU A 45 10.39 -8.51 -5.39
CA LEU A 45 10.37 -9.33 -6.60
C LEU A 45 10.33 -8.51 -7.90
N ASP A 46 9.94 -7.22 -7.83
CA ASP A 46 9.95 -6.33 -8.99
C ASP A 46 11.21 -5.46 -8.98
N ALA A 47 12.01 -5.55 -10.04
CA ALA A 47 13.23 -4.76 -10.19
C ALA A 47 12.97 -3.25 -10.17
N ARG A 48 11.80 -2.79 -10.62
CA ARG A 48 11.41 -1.37 -10.62
C ARG A 48 11.31 -0.78 -9.21
N ALA A 49 11.16 -1.61 -8.18
CA ALA A 49 11.02 -1.12 -6.82
C ALA A 49 12.29 -0.44 -6.30
N GLN A 50 13.48 -0.88 -6.71
CA GLN A 50 14.75 -0.26 -6.28
C GLN A 50 14.95 1.12 -6.90
N ASP A 51 14.46 1.33 -8.12
CA ASP A 51 14.47 2.67 -8.74
C ASP A 51 13.35 3.55 -8.19
N PHE A 52 12.20 2.96 -7.87
CA PHE A 52 11.03 3.69 -7.37
C PHE A 52 11.19 4.17 -5.92
N TYR A 53 11.78 3.37 -5.03
CA TYR A 53 12.04 3.76 -3.64
C TYR A 53 13.47 4.27 -3.48
N ARG A 54 13.63 5.57 -3.21
CA ARG A 54 14.96 6.17 -3.00
C ARG A 54 15.66 5.67 -1.74
N ASP A 55 14.87 5.25 -0.75
CA ASP A 55 15.32 4.53 0.45
C ASP A 55 14.65 3.15 0.45
N TRP A 56 15.12 2.29 -0.45
CA TRP A 56 14.57 0.96 -0.67
C TRP A 56 14.81 0.06 0.54
N GLU A 57 16.00 0.11 1.14
CA GLU A 57 16.38 -0.70 2.30
C GLU A 57 15.46 -0.43 3.50
N SER A 58 15.21 0.83 3.85
CA SER A 58 14.28 1.20 4.92
C SER A 58 12.85 0.74 4.63
N THR A 59 12.43 0.80 3.36
CA THR A 59 11.12 0.28 2.93
C THR A 59 11.05 -1.24 3.07
N ALA A 60 12.10 -1.96 2.68
CA ALA A 60 12.20 -3.42 2.78
C ALA A 60 12.19 -3.88 4.25
N GLU A 61 12.96 -3.21 5.11
CA GLU A 61 12.98 -3.45 6.56
C GLU A 61 11.60 -3.24 7.18
N GLN A 62 10.91 -2.15 6.81
CA GLN A 62 9.56 -1.86 7.30
C GLN A 62 8.57 -2.97 6.92
N ILE A 63 8.60 -3.42 5.66
CA ILE A 63 7.72 -4.50 5.19
C ILE A 63 7.98 -5.81 5.94
N VAL A 64 9.26 -6.17 6.12
CA VAL A 64 9.65 -7.35 6.88
C VAL A 64 9.17 -7.27 8.32
N ALA A 65 9.31 -6.12 8.97
CA ALA A 65 8.81 -5.89 10.32
C ALA A 65 7.28 -6.06 10.41
N ILE A 66 6.53 -5.50 9.46
CA ILE A 66 5.06 -5.64 9.42
C ILE A 66 4.65 -7.11 9.25
N LEU A 67 5.17 -7.80 8.23
CA LEU A 67 4.83 -9.20 7.96
C LEU A 67 5.16 -10.10 9.16
N ARG A 68 6.27 -9.83 9.85
CA ARG A 68 6.64 -10.52 11.07
C ARG A 68 5.62 -10.30 12.18
N THR A 69 5.29 -9.05 12.49
CA THR A 69 4.32 -8.72 13.54
C THR A 69 2.98 -9.39 13.30
N ILE A 70 2.49 -9.37 12.06
CA ILE A 70 1.22 -10.03 11.69
C ILE A 70 1.34 -11.55 11.84
N LEU A 71 2.41 -12.17 11.33
CA LEU A 71 2.61 -13.61 11.45
C LEU A 71 2.65 -14.06 12.92
N HIS A 72 3.33 -13.30 13.79
CA HIS A 72 3.37 -13.59 15.23
C HIS A 72 1.99 -13.45 15.89
N THR A 73 1.22 -12.45 15.48
CA THR A 73 -0.13 -12.20 16.01
C THR A 73 -1.12 -13.27 15.55
N GLU A 74 -1.01 -13.74 14.31
CA GLU A 74 -1.89 -14.75 13.71
C GLU A 74 -1.52 -16.17 14.13
N ALA A 75 -0.24 -16.47 14.38
CA ALA A 75 0.23 -17.79 14.81
C ALA A 75 -0.46 -18.30 16.11
N GLY A 76 -1.00 -17.40 16.94
CA GLY A 76 -1.79 -17.75 18.13
C GLY A 76 -3.30 -17.78 17.94
N ARG A 77 -3.83 -17.24 16.84
CA ARG A 77 -5.28 -17.05 16.61
C ARG A 77 -5.85 -17.85 15.46
N ASN A 78 -5.06 -18.09 14.40
CA ASN A 78 -5.51 -18.80 13.23
C ASN A 78 -4.37 -19.64 12.61
N PRO A 79 -4.26 -20.94 12.95
CA PRO A 79 -3.30 -21.84 12.32
C PRO A 79 -3.53 -22.04 10.81
N TYR A 80 -4.61 -21.49 10.24
CA TYR A 80 -4.92 -21.50 8.82
C TYR A 80 -4.60 -20.18 8.10
N ALA A 81 -3.73 -19.32 8.66
CA ALA A 81 -3.14 -18.16 7.96
C ALA A 81 -2.18 -18.57 6.83
N ARG A 82 -2.55 -19.59 6.04
CA ARG A 82 -1.81 -20.19 4.93
C ARG A 82 -1.34 -19.12 3.96
N ALA A 83 -2.18 -18.14 3.66
CA ALA A 83 -1.86 -17.13 2.67
C ALA A 83 -0.75 -16.16 3.10
N LEU A 84 -0.53 -15.93 4.41
CA LEU A 84 0.62 -15.16 4.89
C LEU A 84 1.88 -16.03 4.93
N THR A 85 1.76 -17.28 5.42
CA THR A 85 2.88 -18.23 5.43
C THR A 85 3.39 -18.53 4.01
N ASP A 86 2.49 -18.71 3.05
CA ASP A 86 2.83 -18.91 1.63
C ASP A 86 3.53 -17.69 1.05
N LEU A 87 3.08 -16.47 1.37
CA LEU A 87 3.75 -15.23 0.96
C LEU A 87 5.17 -15.15 1.53
N VAL A 88 5.35 -15.41 2.82
CA VAL A 88 6.68 -15.42 3.46
C VAL A 88 7.56 -16.50 2.84
N GLY A 89 7.03 -17.69 2.57
CA GLY A 89 7.75 -18.78 1.91
C GLY A 89 8.17 -18.44 0.49
N GLU A 90 7.28 -17.82 -0.29
CA GLU A 90 7.55 -17.32 -1.63
C GLU A 90 8.68 -16.29 -1.60
N LEU A 91 8.53 -15.23 -0.81
CA LEU A 91 9.51 -14.14 -0.70
C LEU A 91 10.86 -14.66 -0.22
N SER A 92 10.85 -15.58 0.77
CA SER A 92 12.07 -16.22 1.26
C SER A 92 12.75 -17.07 0.21
N THR A 93 12.01 -17.67 -0.73
CA THR A 93 12.58 -18.51 -1.79
C THR A 93 13.15 -17.64 -2.90
N ARG A 94 12.43 -16.60 -3.29
CA ARG A 94 12.71 -15.81 -4.50
C ARG A 94 13.58 -14.57 -4.28
N SER A 95 13.78 -14.12 -3.04
CA SER A 95 14.58 -12.92 -2.73
C SER A 95 15.62 -13.18 -1.63
N ASP A 96 16.90 -13.09 -1.99
CA ASP A 96 18.02 -13.18 -1.04
C ASP A 96 17.99 -12.05 -0.01
N GLN A 97 17.60 -10.85 -0.42
CA GLN A 97 17.47 -9.69 0.46
C GLN A 97 16.36 -9.92 1.48
N PHE A 98 15.18 -10.40 1.06
CA PHE A 98 14.11 -10.75 1.98
C PHE A 98 14.56 -11.83 2.97
N ARG A 99 15.17 -12.91 2.48
CA ARG A 99 15.69 -14.02 3.29
C ARG A 99 16.64 -13.53 4.38
N THR A 100 17.51 -12.58 4.04
CA THR A 100 18.49 -11.99 4.96
C THR A 100 17.83 -11.11 6.01
N LEU A 101 16.95 -10.18 5.61
CA LEU A 101 16.19 -9.32 6.53
C LEU A 101 15.24 -10.13 7.43
N TRP A 102 14.66 -11.21 6.89
CA TRP A 102 13.84 -12.13 7.66
C TRP A 102 14.66 -12.95 8.67
N ALA A 103 15.96 -13.16 8.45
CA ALA A 103 16.81 -13.79 9.46
C ALA A 103 17.27 -12.80 10.56
N SER A 104 17.36 -11.51 10.27
CA SER A 104 17.94 -10.51 11.19
C SER A 104 17.04 -10.07 12.36
N HIS A 105 15.77 -10.49 12.38
CA HIS A 105 14.81 -10.19 13.46
C HIS A 105 14.68 -8.69 13.78
N ILE A 106 14.92 -7.80 12.83
CA ILE A 106 14.74 -6.36 13.02
C ILE A 106 13.24 -6.07 13.16
N VAL A 107 12.82 -5.60 14.34
CA VAL A 107 11.42 -5.24 14.62
C VAL A 107 11.34 -3.76 14.94
N ARG A 108 10.92 -2.96 13.95
CA ARG A 108 10.35 -1.64 14.21
C ARG A 108 9.24 -1.36 13.22
N GLU A 109 8.01 -1.70 13.61
CA GLU A 109 6.83 -1.27 12.87
C GLU A 109 6.75 0.26 12.92
N ARG A 110 6.62 0.88 11.74
CA ARG A 110 6.36 2.31 11.61
C ARG A 110 5.02 2.49 10.92
N ARG A 111 4.08 3.16 11.61
CA ARG A 111 2.78 3.55 11.05
C ARG A 111 2.76 4.98 10.54
N THR A 112 3.82 5.73 10.83
CA THR A 112 4.06 7.07 10.34
C THR A 112 5.51 7.20 9.94
N GLY A 113 5.79 8.14 9.04
CA GLY A 113 7.16 8.42 8.62
C GLY A 113 7.21 9.20 7.33
N ILE A 114 8.40 9.21 6.73
CA ILE A 114 8.63 9.78 5.41
C ILE A 114 8.79 8.62 4.42
N LYS A 115 8.12 8.74 3.29
CA LYS A 115 8.21 7.86 2.14
C LYS A 115 8.92 8.62 1.02
N SER A 116 10.14 8.22 0.72
CA SER A 116 10.97 8.81 -0.32
C SER A 116 10.88 7.98 -1.60
N ILE A 117 10.29 8.55 -2.65
CA ILE A 117 10.09 7.86 -3.93
C ILE A 117 10.62 8.68 -5.10
N HIS A 118 10.98 7.99 -6.18
CA HIS A 118 11.23 8.56 -7.50
C HIS A 118 10.06 8.18 -8.42
N HIS A 119 9.12 9.10 -8.59
CA HIS A 119 7.92 8.89 -9.39
C HIS A 119 8.21 9.14 -10.89
N PRO A 120 7.84 8.24 -11.81
CA PRO A 120 8.23 8.35 -13.23
C PRO A 120 7.70 9.60 -13.95
N ILE A 121 6.64 10.24 -13.43
CA ILE A 121 6.01 11.42 -14.05
C ILE A 121 6.38 12.73 -13.36
N VAL A 122 6.56 12.72 -12.04
CA VAL A 122 6.75 13.96 -11.25
C VAL A 122 8.09 13.99 -10.51
N GLY A 123 8.94 12.99 -10.74
CA GLY A 123 10.26 12.89 -10.15
C GLY A 123 10.21 12.60 -8.65
N ASP A 124 11.16 13.18 -7.94
CA ASP A 124 11.44 12.92 -6.55
C ASP A 124 10.35 13.48 -5.62
N LEU A 125 9.82 12.62 -4.75
CA LEU A 125 8.85 12.99 -3.72
C LEU A 125 9.30 12.48 -2.35
N ASP A 126 9.28 13.37 -1.37
CA ASP A 126 9.35 13.04 0.05
C ASP A 126 8.01 13.31 0.69
N LEU A 127 7.31 12.22 1.04
CA LEU A 127 5.92 12.26 1.50
C LEU A 127 5.83 11.82 2.95
N THR A 128 5.25 12.65 3.81
CA THR A 128 4.79 12.14 5.10
C THR A 128 3.65 11.17 4.86
N TYR A 129 3.62 10.07 5.61
CA TYR A 129 2.50 9.14 5.57
C TYR A 129 1.97 8.84 6.97
N GLU A 130 0.68 8.56 7.02
CA GLU A 130 -0.03 8.16 8.22
C GLU A 130 -0.92 6.95 7.94
N GLY A 131 -0.75 5.91 8.75
CA GLY A 131 -1.56 4.70 8.74
C GLY A 131 -2.62 4.73 9.84
N MET A 132 -3.89 4.61 9.44
CA MET A 132 -5.05 4.59 10.33
C MET A 132 -5.80 3.26 10.19
N GLN A 133 -6.09 2.60 11.31
CA GLN A 133 -6.93 1.40 11.30
C GLN A 133 -8.39 1.79 11.08
N LEU A 134 -9.12 1.00 10.30
CA LEU A 134 -10.55 1.24 10.09
C LEU A 134 -11.34 0.67 11.27
N ALA A 135 -12.24 1.49 11.83
CA ALA A 135 -12.99 1.10 13.02
C ALA A 135 -13.92 -0.12 12.79
N ALA A 136 -14.47 -0.24 11.58
CA ALA A 136 -15.36 -1.35 11.21
C ALA A 136 -14.60 -2.64 10.84
N GLU A 137 -13.35 -2.50 10.37
CA GLU A 137 -12.50 -3.61 9.90
C GLU A 137 -11.05 -3.39 10.40
N PRO A 138 -10.75 -3.74 11.66
CA PRO A 138 -9.45 -3.45 12.30
C PRO A 138 -8.24 -4.11 11.62
N GLU A 139 -8.47 -5.12 10.77
CA GLU A 139 -7.48 -5.77 9.90
C GLU A 139 -7.06 -4.93 8.70
N LEU A 140 -7.80 -3.85 8.41
CA LEU A 140 -7.51 -2.92 7.32
C LEU A 140 -6.79 -1.67 7.83
N LEU A 141 -5.81 -1.24 7.03
CA LEU A 141 -5.06 -0.02 7.26
C LEU A 141 -5.24 0.93 6.09
N LEU A 142 -5.76 2.12 6.36
CA LEU A 142 -5.79 3.23 5.42
C LEU A 142 -4.48 4.02 5.54
N LEU A 143 -3.79 4.19 4.42
CA LEU A 143 -2.55 4.96 4.30
C LEU A 143 -2.83 6.24 3.52
N ALA A 144 -2.57 7.38 4.16
CA ALA A 144 -2.64 8.70 3.54
C ALA A 144 -1.25 9.30 3.40
N TYR A 145 -0.99 9.98 2.29
CA TYR A 145 0.32 10.57 1.97
C TYR A 145 0.19 12.08 1.75
N ALA A 146 1.15 12.85 2.23
CA ALA A 146 1.17 14.30 2.05
C ALA A 146 2.58 14.81 1.79
N GLY A 147 2.71 15.77 0.87
CA GLY A 147 3.90 16.61 0.79
C GLY A 147 3.81 17.72 1.83
N VAL A 148 4.94 18.13 2.40
CA VAL A 148 4.98 19.31 3.29
C VAL A 148 4.47 20.53 2.50
N PRO A 149 3.53 21.34 3.02
CA PRO A 149 3.03 22.51 2.31
C PRO A 149 4.15 23.45 1.85
N GLY A 150 4.11 23.88 0.59
CA GLY A 150 5.14 24.72 -0.03
C GLY A 150 6.44 24.00 -0.41
N SER A 151 6.52 22.67 -0.26
CA SER A 151 7.66 21.87 -0.73
C SER A 151 7.48 21.40 -2.18
N ALA A 152 8.59 21.02 -2.81
CA ALA A 152 8.58 20.38 -4.13
C ALA A 152 7.72 19.11 -4.16
N SER A 153 7.65 18.35 -3.06
CA SER A 153 6.76 17.19 -2.95
C SER A 153 5.28 17.56 -3.03
N SER A 154 4.88 18.68 -2.43
CA SER A 154 3.50 19.19 -2.51
C SER A 154 3.16 19.61 -3.93
N ASP A 155 4.06 20.32 -4.60
CA ASP A 155 3.89 20.72 -6.00
C ASP A 155 3.84 19.50 -6.93
N GLY A 156 4.70 18.50 -6.70
CA GLY A 156 4.69 17.23 -7.41
C GLY A 156 3.38 16.46 -7.26
N LEU A 157 2.78 16.45 -6.07
CA LEU A 157 1.44 15.87 -5.87
C LEU A 157 0.34 16.64 -6.61
N GLN A 158 0.44 17.98 -6.69
CA GLN A 158 -0.51 18.78 -7.47
C GLN A 158 -0.37 18.52 -8.97
N LEU A 159 0.86 18.43 -9.48
CA LEU A 159 1.13 18.05 -10.86
C LEU A 159 0.58 16.66 -11.18
N LEU A 160 0.80 15.69 -10.29
CA LEU A 160 0.28 14.34 -10.45
C LEU A 160 -1.26 14.33 -10.45
N ALA A 161 -1.89 15.10 -9.56
CA ALA A 161 -3.35 15.23 -9.53
C ALA A 161 -3.90 15.84 -10.83
N GLY A 162 -3.24 16.86 -11.38
CA GLY A 162 -3.58 17.44 -12.69
C GLY A 162 -3.42 16.44 -13.83
N TRP A 163 -2.35 15.65 -13.83
CA TRP A 163 -2.14 14.58 -14.80
C TRP A 163 -3.20 13.48 -14.73
N VAL A 164 -3.60 13.08 -13.52
CA VAL A 164 -4.71 12.12 -13.30
C VAL A 164 -6.03 12.70 -13.82
N ALA A 165 -6.32 13.97 -13.56
CA ALA A 165 -7.53 14.63 -14.03
C ALA A 165 -7.61 14.72 -15.56
N GLY A 166 -6.46 14.93 -16.22
CA GLY A 166 -6.36 14.94 -17.69
C GLY A 166 -6.46 13.55 -18.34
N LYS A 167 -6.37 12.48 -17.54
CA LYS A 167 -6.66 11.10 -17.93
C LYS A 167 -8.06 10.73 -17.44
N GLU A 168 -9.11 11.12 -18.16
CA GLU A 168 -10.46 10.67 -17.82
C GLU A 168 -10.52 9.13 -17.79
N TYR A 169 -10.53 8.56 -16.58
CA TYR A 169 -11.02 7.21 -16.36
C TYR A 169 -12.54 7.27 -16.47
N PRO A 170 -13.18 6.44 -17.32
CA PRO A 170 -14.64 6.36 -17.34
C PRO A 170 -15.10 6.05 -15.92
N SER A 171 -15.90 6.97 -15.36
CA SER A 171 -16.49 6.87 -14.03
C SER A 171 -17.12 5.49 -13.87
N GLY A 172 -16.45 4.62 -13.11
CA GLY A 172 -16.97 3.32 -12.75
C GLY A 172 -18.24 3.51 -11.94
N ALA A 173 -19.34 3.00 -12.49
CA ALA A 173 -20.70 2.99 -11.98
C ALA A 173 -20.81 3.20 -10.47
N ALA A 174 -21.55 4.25 -10.09
CA ALA A 174 -22.09 4.40 -8.75
C ALA A 174 -22.71 3.07 -8.31
N ILE A 175 -22.23 2.51 -7.20
CA ILE A 175 -22.88 1.40 -6.53
C ILE A 175 -24.26 1.92 -6.11
N SER A 176 -25.29 1.55 -6.86
CA SER A 176 -26.67 1.74 -6.44
C SER A 176 -26.91 0.83 -5.24
N VAL A 177 -26.85 1.40 -4.05
CA VAL A 177 -27.39 0.76 -2.84
C VAL A 177 -28.90 0.79 -2.99
N GLN A 178 -29.47 -0.27 -3.56
CA GLN A 178 -30.90 -0.51 -3.47
C GLN A 178 -31.24 -0.79 -2.00
N GLY A 179 -31.82 0.21 -1.34
CA GLY A 179 -32.44 0.06 -0.04
C GLY A 179 -33.57 -0.98 -0.16
N ASN A 180 -33.45 -2.07 0.59
CA ASN A 180 -34.51 -3.04 0.71
C ASN A 180 -35.46 -2.57 1.82
N GLU A 181 -36.45 -1.76 1.46
CA GLU A 181 -37.62 -1.50 2.31
C GLU A 181 -38.48 -2.77 2.33
N THR A 182 -38.25 -3.66 3.30
CA THR A 182 -39.27 -4.65 3.66
C THR A 182 -40.34 -3.96 4.51
N ALA A 183 -41.32 -3.39 3.81
CA ALA A 183 -42.66 -3.23 4.33
C ALA A 183 -43.33 -4.62 4.37
N THR A 184 -43.70 -5.10 5.56
CA THR A 184 -44.88 -5.97 5.72
C THR A 184 -45.41 -5.75 7.13
N GLY A 185 -46.40 -4.87 7.22
CA GLY A 185 -47.47 -5.02 8.19
C GLY A 185 -48.55 -5.91 7.57
N ALA A 186 -48.95 -6.93 8.31
CA ALA A 186 -50.30 -7.47 8.42
C ALA A 186 -50.31 -8.44 9.61
#